data_AF-A0A6A8AMR6-F1
#
_entry.id   AF-A0A6A8AMR6-F1
#
_cell.length_a   1.000
_cell.length_b   1.000
_cell.length_c   1.000
_cell.angle_alpha   90.00
_cell.angle_beta   90.00
_cell.angle_gamma   90.00
#
_symmetry.space_group_name_H-M   'P 1'
#
loop_
_entity.id
_entity.type
_entity.pdbx_description
1 polymer ?
#
loop_
_entity_poly.entity_id
_entity_poly.type
_entity_poly.pdbx_seq_one_letter_code
_entity_poly.pdbx_strand_id
1 'polypeptide(L)'
;MVATVNVQQAVGGSDGSPGSYSNVTANTRLQTKDQFAPADTSYPIPIPTSVFKYSYWIHVCLDLSGAFTKINNVRFYSDGAVGWNFGAGGELRRGNRDSGDHGCPMPTEYDVATGTEADTGDAIEDETNGHDYYNAQTTPTANVASDTEASPALIDSIDHTAAGKTKAVVLQCKVANDAVQGEQADETLSFKYDEI
;
A
#
# COMPACT_ATOMS: atom_id res chain seq x y z
N MET A 1 -8.00 27.51 -8.84
CA MET A 1 -7.56 27.18 -7.48
C MET A 1 -7.06 25.75 -7.58
N VAL A 2 -5.83 25.47 -7.19
CA VAL A 2 -5.20 24.16 -7.43
C VAL A 2 -4.71 23.66 -6.07
N ALA A 3 -5.19 22.48 -5.68
CA ALA A 3 -4.73 21.79 -4.50
C ALA A 3 -3.24 21.44 -4.63
N THR A 4 -2.53 21.48 -3.51
CA THR A 4 -1.22 20.82 -3.40
C THR A 4 -1.47 19.41 -2.90
N VAL A 5 -1.07 18.42 -3.68
CA VAL A 5 -1.25 17.00 -3.36
C VAL A 5 0.11 16.31 -3.31
N ASN A 6 0.45 15.77 -2.15
CA ASN A 6 1.66 14.97 -1.96
C ASN A 6 1.30 13.51 -1.71
N VAL A 7 2.07 12.57 -2.27
CA VAL A 7 1.98 11.16 -1.88
C VAL A 7 2.78 10.98 -0.59
N GLN A 8 2.17 10.38 0.43
CA GLN A 8 2.81 10.11 1.72
C GLN A 8 2.70 8.64 2.10
N GLN A 9 3.75 8.10 2.70
CA GLN A 9 3.73 6.81 3.39
C GLN A 9 3.64 7.04 4.91
N ALA A 10 2.69 6.37 5.57
CA ALA A 10 2.61 6.30 7.03
C ALA A 10 3.45 5.12 7.53
N VAL A 11 4.21 5.33 8.63
CA VAL A 11 5.09 4.29 9.22
C VAL A 11 5.22 4.43 10.73
N GLY A 12 5.53 3.31 11.37
CA GLY A 12 5.84 3.17 12.79
C GLY A 12 4.69 3.56 13.72
N GLY A 13 5.00 3.78 15.00
CA GLY A 13 4.00 4.15 16.01
C GLY A 13 3.28 2.92 16.56
N SER A 14 1.97 3.00 16.66
CA SER A 14 1.09 1.92 17.13
C SER A 14 -0.21 1.93 16.33
N ASP A 15 -1.00 0.88 16.49
CA ASP A 15 -2.30 0.76 15.83
C ASP A 15 -3.19 1.98 16.13
N GLY A 16 -3.86 2.46 15.09
CA GLY A 16 -4.66 3.68 15.08
C GLY A 16 -3.88 5.00 15.17
N SER A 17 -2.54 4.96 15.23
CA SER A 17 -1.71 6.15 15.42
C SER A 17 -0.31 5.97 14.81
N PRO A 18 -0.16 6.18 13.48
CA PRO A 18 1.15 6.09 12.84
C PRO A 18 2.14 7.08 13.45
N GLY A 19 3.39 6.65 13.61
CA GLY A 19 4.43 7.45 14.24
C GLY A 19 4.86 8.65 13.39
N SER A 20 4.81 8.50 12.07
CA SER A 20 5.13 9.58 11.13
C SER A 20 4.49 9.37 9.75
N TYR A 21 4.46 10.45 8.97
CA TYR A 21 4.17 10.44 7.54
C TYR A 21 5.35 11.04 6.78
N SER A 22 5.80 10.38 5.73
CA SER A 22 6.92 10.82 4.91
C SER A 22 6.50 11.02 3.46
N ASN A 23 6.89 12.14 2.85
CA ASN A 23 6.63 12.39 1.43
C ASN A 23 7.42 11.41 0.56
N VAL A 24 6.72 10.75 -0.36
CA VAL A 24 7.32 9.92 -1.40
C VAL A 24 7.70 10.83 -2.57
N THR A 25 8.95 11.30 -2.59
CA THR A 25 9.44 12.27 -3.59
C THR A 25 10.12 11.63 -4.80
N ALA A 26 10.63 10.40 -4.64
CA ALA A 26 11.27 9.64 -5.70
C ALA A 26 10.70 8.21 -5.77
N ASN A 27 10.87 7.44 -4.71
CA ASN A 27 10.35 6.08 -4.58
C ASN A 27 10.15 5.71 -3.11
N THR A 28 9.54 4.54 -2.89
CA THR A 28 9.54 3.85 -1.61
C THR A 28 9.88 2.37 -1.82
N ARG A 29 10.14 1.64 -0.73
CA ARG A 29 10.48 0.21 -0.76
C ARG A 29 9.48 -0.61 0.05
N LEU A 30 9.10 -1.75 -0.53
CA LEU A 30 8.44 -2.84 0.17
C LEU A 30 9.54 -3.73 0.77
N GLN A 31 9.60 -3.76 2.10
CA GLN A 31 10.65 -4.41 2.88
C GLN A 31 10.04 -5.08 4.10
N THR A 32 10.79 -5.89 4.83
CA THR A 32 10.32 -6.54 6.08
C THR A 32 10.59 -5.65 7.29
N LYS A 33 10.23 -4.37 7.18
CA LYS A 33 10.35 -3.38 8.25
C LYS A 33 9.38 -2.23 8.02
N ASP A 34 8.68 -1.83 9.08
CA ASP A 34 7.77 -0.69 9.05
C ASP A 34 8.55 0.63 9.17
N GLN A 35 9.16 1.05 8.07
CA GLN A 35 9.96 2.27 7.99
C GLN A 35 9.89 2.90 6.60
N PHE A 36 10.09 4.22 6.54
CA PHE A 36 10.32 4.94 5.29
C PHE A 36 11.82 5.21 5.13
N ALA A 37 12.50 4.25 4.51
CA ALA A 37 13.94 4.32 4.24
C ALA A 37 14.23 3.82 2.80
N PRO A 38 13.93 4.61 1.76
CA PRO A 38 14.01 4.17 0.37
C PRO A 38 15.41 3.79 -0.13
N ALA A 39 16.47 4.12 0.62
CA ALA A 39 17.85 3.72 0.31
C ALA A 39 18.33 2.51 1.15
N ASP A 40 17.54 2.04 2.12
CA ASP A 40 17.93 0.92 2.97
C ASP A 40 17.60 -0.41 2.30
N THR A 41 18.59 -1.29 2.25
CA THR A 41 18.49 -2.64 1.67
C THR A 41 18.70 -3.74 2.71
N SER A 42 18.70 -3.40 4.00
CA SER A 42 19.02 -4.33 5.10
C SER A 42 17.88 -5.27 5.48
N TYR A 43 16.66 -4.96 5.05
CA TYR A 43 15.44 -5.72 5.40
C TYR A 43 14.74 -6.28 4.15
N PRO A 44 15.44 -7.04 3.29
CA PRO A 44 14.84 -7.60 2.09
C PRO A 44 13.81 -8.67 2.45
N ILE A 45 13.02 -9.07 1.46
CA ILE A 45 12.22 -10.30 1.51
C ILE A 45 13.10 -11.42 0.91
N PRO A 46 13.70 -12.31 1.72
CA PRO A 46 14.44 -13.45 1.17
C PRO A 46 13.53 -14.36 0.37
N ILE A 47 14.07 -15.00 -0.68
CA ILE A 47 13.33 -16.02 -1.44
C ILE A 47 13.05 -17.21 -0.50
N PRO A 48 11.79 -17.62 -0.32
CA PRO A 48 11.47 -18.74 0.56
C PRO A 48 11.97 -20.07 0.02
N THR A 49 12.29 -21.01 0.91
CA THR A 49 12.57 -22.41 0.52
C THR A 49 11.29 -23.14 0.09
N SER A 50 10.16 -22.78 0.71
CA SER A 50 8.81 -23.29 0.44
C SER A 50 7.78 -22.26 0.90
N VAL A 51 6.56 -22.31 0.35
CA VAL A 51 5.46 -21.37 0.68
C VAL A 51 5.84 -19.94 0.24
N PHE A 52 4.98 -18.97 0.54
CA PHE A 52 5.21 -17.56 0.29
C PHE A 52 5.89 -16.88 1.47
N LYS A 53 6.68 -15.85 1.17
CA LYS A 53 7.07 -14.81 2.11
C LYS A 53 6.48 -13.47 1.69
N TYR A 54 6.34 -12.57 2.66
CA TYR A 54 5.68 -11.30 2.45
C TYR A 54 6.60 -10.14 2.83
N SER A 55 6.44 -9.00 2.17
CA SER A 55 6.91 -7.75 2.76
C SER A 55 6.06 -7.40 3.99
N TYR A 56 6.51 -6.46 4.79
CA TYR A 56 5.59 -5.73 5.65
C TYR A 56 4.62 -4.95 4.75
N TRP A 57 3.39 -4.78 5.18
CA TRP A 57 2.47 -3.90 4.47
C TRP A 57 2.85 -2.44 4.70
N ILE A 58 2.53 -1.57 3.74
CA ILE A 58 2.74 -0.12 3.84
C ILE A 58 1.44 0.62 3.55
N HIS A 59 1.21 1.76 4.22
CA HIS A 59 0.05 2.62 3.99
C HIS A 59 0.47 3.86 3.20
N VAL A 60 -0.05 4.00 1.98
CA VAL A 60 0.23 5.14 1.11
C VAL A 60 -1.04 5.95 0.88
N CYS A 61 -1.01 7.24 1.18
CA CYS A 61 -2.16 8.15 1.06
C CYS A 61 -1.78 9.45 0.34
N LEU A 62 -2.79 10.25 -0.02
CA LEU A 62 -2.59 11.61 -0.49
C LEU A 62 -2.75 12.60 0.67
N ASP A 63 -1.79 13.49 0.81
CA ASP A 63 -1.82 14.64 1.72
C ASP A 63 -2.26 15.88 0.94
N LEU A 64 -3.45 16.37 1.28
CA LEU A 64 -4.15 17.45 0.59
C LEU A 64 -3.91 18.76 1.34
N SER A 65 -3.47 19.79 0.63
CA SER A 65 -3.21 21.11 1.20
C SER A 65 -3.43 22.22 0.16
N GLY A 66 -3.18 23.47 0.57
CA GLY A 66 -3.47 24.62 -0.27
C GLY A 66 -4.96 24.98 -0.27
N ALA A 67 -5.40 25.66 -1.32
CA ALA A 67 -6.79 26.06 -1.48
C ALA A 67 -7.42 25.20 -2.59
N PHE A 68 -8.58 24.60 -2.30
CA PHE A 68 -9.42 23.82 -3.20
C PHE A 68 -10.85 23.82 -2.66
N THR A 69 -11.87 23.67 -3.53
CA THR A 69 -13.25 23.60 -3.05
C THR A 69 -13.57 22.17 -2.66
N LYS A 70 -13.16 21.22 -3.49
CA LYS A 70 -13.35 19.81 -3.20
C LYS A 70 -12.37 18.90 -3.93
N ILE A 71 -11.91 17.86 -3.24
CA ILE A 71 -11.28 16.68 -3.84
C ILE A 71 -12.10 15.44 -3.45
N ASN A 72 -12.42 14.57 -4.40
CA ASN A 72 -13.08 13.28 -4.13
C ASN A 72 -12.73 12.23 -5.21
N ASN A 73 -13.34 11.04 -5.11
CA ASN A 73 -13.14 9.92 -6.03
C ASN A 73 -11.66 9.59 -6.25
N VAL A 74 -10.91 9.51 -5.15
CA VAL A 74 -9.50 9.14 -5.16
C VAL A 74 -9.40 7.69 -5.57
N ARG A 75 -8.68 7.45 -6.65
CA ARG A 75 -8.57 6.18 -7.35
C ARG A 75 -7.11 5.82 -7.52
N PHE A 76 -6.79 4.54 -7.41
CA PHE A 76 -5.43 4.00 -7.51
C PHE A 76 -5.35 2.98 -8.63
N TYR A 77 -4.25 2.99 -9.38
CA TYR A 77 -4.03 2.08 -10.49
C TYR A 77 -2.54 1.90 -10.83
N SER A 78 -2.25 0.81 -11.53
CA SER A 78 -1.01 0.55 -12.25
C SER A 78 -1.26 0.65 -13.76
N ASP A 79 -0.21 0.44 -14.55
CA ASP A 79 -0.29 0.29 -16.01
C ASP A 79 -0.87 -1.08 -16.45
N GLY A 80 -1.21 -1.95 -15.50
CA GLY A 80 -1.72 -3.30 -15.73
C GLY A 80 -0.66 -4.40 -15.72
N ALA A 81 0.61 -4.07 -15.45
CA ALA A 81 1.67 -5.05 -15.32
C ALA A 81 2.70 -4.63 -14.26
N VAL A 82 2.76 -5.35 -13.14
CA VAL A 82 3.85 -5.17 -12.18
C VAL A 82 5.03 -6.01 -12.65
N GLY A 83 6.05 -5.37 -13.22
CA GLY A 83 7.16 -6.00 -13.96
C GLY A 83 8.15 -6.83 -13.12
N TRP A 84 7.79 -7.21 -11.91
CA TRP A 84 8.65 -7.91 -10.95
C TRP A 84 8.46 -9.43 -11.05
N ASN A 85 9.51 -10.19 -10.78
CA ASN A 85 9.43 -11.65 -10.77
C ASN A 85 9.20 -12.18 -9.34
N PHE A 86 7.93 -12.32 -8.99
CA PHE A 86 7.49 -12.84 -7.70
C PHE A 86 7.48 -14.36 -7.57
N GLY A 87 7.81 -15.09 -8.64
CA GLY A 87 7.58 -16.53 -8.72
C GLY A 87 6.09 -16.90 -8.85
N ALA A 88 5.80 -18.19 -8.96
CA ALA A 88 4.46 -18.70 -9.23
C ALA A 88 3.45 -18.35 -8.12
N GLY A 89 2.42 -17.58 -8.47
CA GLY A 89 1.36 -17.14 -7.54
C GLY A 89 1.79 -16.01 -6.59
N GLY A 90 2.99 -15.46 -6.77
CA GLY A 90 3.41 -14.22 -6.14
C GLY A 90 2.88 -12.99 -6.89
N GLU A 91 2.82 -11.86 -6.19
CA GLU A 91 2.21 -10.63 -6.70
C GLU A 91 2.55 -9.43 -5.81
N LEU A 92 2.45 -8.23 -6.39
CA LEU A 92 2.18 -7.01 -5.62
C LEU A 92 0.67 -6.91 -5.43
N ARG A 93 0.24 -6.87 -4.18
CA ARG A 93 -1.16 -6.86 -3.80
C ARG A 93 -1.50 -5.64 -2.98
N ARG A 94 -2.76 -5.21 -3.07
CA ARG A 94 -3.35 -4.24 -2.16
C ARG A 94 -4.37 -4.91 -1.23
N GLY A 95 -4.62 -4.29 -0.08
CA GLY A 95 -5.81 -4.58 0.72
C GLY A 95 -7.09 -4.40 -0.10
N ASN A 96 -8.08 -5.24 0.17
CA ASN A 96 -9.35 -5.24 -0.54
C ASN A 96 -10.53 -5.39 0.43
N ARG A 97 -11.62 -4.69 0.12
CA ARG A 97 -12.87 -4.71 0.86
C ARG A 97 -13.96 -5.31 -0.01
N ASP A 98 -14.83 -6.12 0.57
CA ASP A 98 -15.95 -6.77 -0.14
C ASP A 98 -16.99 -5.76 -0.63
N SER A 99 -17.01 -4.54 -0.04
CA SER A 99 -17.88 -3.45 -0.44
C SER A 99 -17.30 -2.07 -0.07
N GLY A 100 -17.78 -1.03 -0.76
CA GLY A 100 -17.35 0.35 -0.53
C GLY A 100 -15.95 0.64 -1.05
N ASP A 101 -15.33 1.67 -0.47
CA ASP A 101 -13.96 2.05 -0.80
C ASP A 101 -12.96 0.99 -0.32
N HIS A 102 -11.90 0.76 -1.10
CA HIS A 102 -10.84 -0.18 -0.75
C HIS A 102 -9.74 0.43 0.12
N GLY A 103 -9.74 1.75 0.31
CA GLY A 103 -8.74 2.42 1.13
C GLY A 103 -8.95 2.20 2.63
N CYS A 104 -7.84 2.15 3.35
CA CYS A 104 -7.78 2.12 4.80
C CYS A 104 -7.98 3.54 5.39
N PRO A 105 -8.98 3.77 6.24
CA PRO A 105 -9.17 5.05 6.94
C PRO A 105 -7.98 5.45 7.82
N MET A 106 -7.37 6.60 7.51
CA MET A 106 -6.24 7.12 8.27
C MET A 106 -6.68 8.26 9.21
N PRO A 107 -6.10 8.39 10.42
CA PRO A 107 -5.11 7.48 11.02
C PRO A 107 -5.70 6.27 11.76
N THR A 108 -7.02 6.23 11.96
CA THR A 108 -7.66 5.36 12.97
C THR A 108 -7.59 3.87 12.66
N GLU A 109 -7.46 3.49 11.39
CA GLU A 109 -7.32 2.09 10.95
C GLU A 109 -5.88 1.78 10.50
N TYR A 110 -4.92 2.68 10.78
CA TYR A 110 -3.51 2.34 10.65
C TYR A 110 -3.20 1.12 11.53
N ASP A 111 -2.47 0.18 10.97
CA ASP A 111 -2.15 -1.09 11.62
C ASP A 111 -0.66 -1.34 11.45
N VAL A 112 0.08 -1.39 12.54
CA VAL A 112 1.54 -1.47 12.49
C VAL A 112 1.95 -2.82 11.87
N ALA A 113 2.79 -2.79 10.85
CA ALA A 113 3.18 -4.04 10.21
C ALA A 113 4.08 -4.88 11.11
N THR A 114 3.70 -6.14 11.30
CA THR A 114 4.42 -7.13 12.11
C THR A 114 5.03 -8.24 11.24
N GLY A 115 5.80 -9.12 11.89
CA GLY A 115 6.47 -10.25 11.26
C GLY A 115 7.86 -10.49 11.86
N THR A 116 8.71 -11.13 11.09
CA THR A 116 10.13 -11.31 11.41
C THR A 116 10.97 -10.44 10.48
N GLU A 117 11.65 -9.44 11.06
CA GLU A 117 12.54 -8.55 10.32
C GLU A 117 13.61 -9.34 9.54
N ALA A 118 13.87 -8.88 8.31
CA ALA A 118 14.76 -9.51 7.33
C ALA A 118 14.35 -10.94 6.90
N ASP A 119 13.12 -11.36 7.19
CA ASP A 119 12.61 -12.68 6.80
C ASP A 119 11.22 -12.64 6.15
N THR A 120 10.18 -12.20 6.87
CA THR A 120 8.82 -12.12 6.32
C THR A 120 7.93 -11.21 7.16
N GLY A 121 7.02 -10.50 6.51
CA GLY A 121 5.83 -9.93 7.17
C GLY A 121 4.74 -10.97 7.39
N ASP A 122 3.78 -10.63 8.24
CA ASP A 122 2.50 -11.32 8.31
C ASP A 122 1.66 -11.02 7.05
N ALA A 123 0.88 -11.98 6.57
CA ALA A 123 0.06 -11.79 5.39
C ALA A 123 -1.17 -10.92 5.72
N ILE A 124 -1.61 -10.02 4.83
CA ILE A 124 -2.84 -9.22 5.04
C ILE A 124 -4.05 -10.09 5.43
N GLU A 125 -4.17 -11.26 4.84
CA GLU A 125 -5.24 -12.23 5.05
C GLU A 125 -5.04 -13.19 6.24
N ASP A 126 -3.96 -13.04 7.01
CA ASP A 126 -3.71 -13.93 8.16
C ASP A 126 -4.79 -13.75 9.23
N GLU A 127 -5.31 -14.87 9.76
CA GLU A 127 -6.44 -14.85 10.70
C GLU A 127 -6.09 -14.30 12.09
N THR A 128 -4.79 -14.28 12.45
CA THR A 128 -4.33 -13.90 13.79
C THR A 128 -3.57 -12.58 13.78
N ASN A 129 -2.64 -12.42 12.84
CA ASN A 129 -1.74 -11.27 12.73
C ASN A 129 -1.95 -10.49 11.43
N GLY A 130 -2.98 -10.82 10.64
CA GLY A 130 -3.25 -10.11 9.40
C GLY A 130 -3.83 -8.74 9.67
N HIS A 131 -3.77 -7.87 8.66
CA HIS A 131 -4.16 -6.48 8.82
C HIS A 131 -5.66 -6.35 9.21
N ASP A 132 -5.95 -5.75 10.35
CA ASP A 132 -7.27 -5.75 11.02
C ASP A 132 -8.41 -5.21 10.14
N TYR A 133 -8.12 -4.22 9.31
CA TYR A 133 -9.12 -3.62 8.41
C TYR A 133 -9.53 -4.53 7.25
N TYR A 134 -8.73 -5.54 6.91
CA TYR A 134 -8.93 -6.40 5.73
C TYR A 134 -9.04 -7.90 6.04
N ASN A 135 -8.41 -8.41 7.11
CA ASN A 135 -8.25 -9.85 7.36
C ASN A 135 -9.58 -10.62 7.42
N ALA A 136 -10.67 -9.98 7.85
CA ALA A 136 -12.00 -10.57 7.94
C ALA A 136 -12.84 -10.49 6.65
N GLN A 137 -12.31 -9.91 5.56
CA GLN A 137 -13.01 -9.85 4.27
C GLN A 137 -12.99 -11.22 3.57
N THR A 138 -13.99 -11.49 2.72
CA THR A 138 -14.01 -12.74 1.93
C THR A 138 -12.92 -12.76 0.87
N THR A 139 -12.60 -11.59 0.30
CA THR A 139 -11.47 -11.41 -0.63
C THR A 139 -10.61 -10.26 -0.09
N PRO A 140 -9.70 -10.54 0.87
CA PRO A 140 -8.99 -9.51 1.64
C PRO A 140 -7.88 -8.81 0.87
N THR A 141 -7.46 -9.36 -0.27
CA THR A 141 -6.43 -8.77 -1.13
C THR A 141 -6.85 -8.79 -2.59
N ALA A 142 -6.28 -7.88 -3.38
CA ALA A 142 -6.40 -7.86 -4.84
C ALA A 142 -5.04 -7.58 -5.48
N ASN A 143 -4.78 -8.20 -6.63
CA ASN A 143 -3.55 -7.98 -7.37
C ASN A 143 -3.55 -6.58 -8.01
N VAL A 144 -2.51 -5.80 -7.73
CA VAL A 144 -2.38 -4.41 -8.22
C VAL A 144 -2.33 -4.32 -9.75
N ALA A 145 -1.88 -5.37 -10.44
CA ALA A 145 -1.90 -5.44 -11.91
C ALA A 145 -3.34 -5.49 -12.48
N SER A 146 -4.34 -5.82 -11.65
CA SER A 146 -5.75 -5.79 -12.07
C SER A 146 -6.35 -4.39 -12.01
N ASP A 147 -5.78 -3.50 -11.21
CA ASP A 147 -6.23 -2.11 -11.09
C ASP A 147 -5.58 -1.28 -12.19
N THR A 148 -6.19 -1.26 -13.37
CA THR A 148 -5.68 -0.50 -14.52
C THR A 148 -6.27 0.91 -14.54
N GLU A 149 -5.70 1.81 -15.34
CA GLU A 149 -6.30 3.14 -15.52
C GLU A 149 -7.77 3.07 -15.98
N ALA A 150 -8.11 2.09 -16.81
CA ALA A 150 -9.46 1.85 -17.33
C ALA A 150 -10.43 1.30 -16.27
N SER A 151 -9.92 0.63 -15.24
CA SER A 151 -10.69 0.07 -14.13
C SER A 151 -9.92 0.23 -12.81
N PRO A 152 -9.77 1.47 -12.32
CA PRO A 152 -8.94 1.75 -11.15
C PRO A 152 -9.66 1.35 -9.85
N ALA A 153 -8.91 1.02 -8.82
CA ALA A 153 -9.46 0.81 -7.48
C ALA A 153 -9.96 2.15 -6.90
N LEU A 154 -11.20 2.18 -6.39
CA LEU A 154 -11.70 3.32 -5.62
C LEU A 154 -11.14 3.26 -4.20
N ILE A 155 -10.30 4.22 -3.84
CA ILE A 155 -9.61 4.28 -2.55
C ILE A 155 -10.37 5.16 -1.56
N ASP A 156 -10.89 6.30 -2.02
CA ASP A 156 -11.62 7.23 -1.16
C ASP A 156 -12.71 7.96 -1.96
N SER A 157 -13.97 7.72 -1.61
CA SER A 157 -15.12 8.41 -2.20
C SER A 157 -15.57 9.62 -1.38
N ILE A 158 -14.96 9.89 -0.22
CA ILE A 158 -15.35 11.00 0.65
C ILE A 158 -15.04 12.35 -0.02
N ASP A 159 -15.93 13.31 0.20
CA ASP A 159 -15.75 14.70 -0.18
C ASP A 159 -14.76 15.39 0.79
N HIS A 160 -13.53 15.63 0.35
CA HIS A 160 -12.53 16.41 1.09
C HIS A 160 -12.69 17.89 0.74
N THR A 161 -13.14 18.70 1.70
CA THR A 161 -13.36 20.16 1.52
C THR A 161 -12.37 21.03 2.31
N ALA A 162 -11.36 20.41 2.91
CA ALA A 162 -10.31 21.06 3.68
C ALA A 162 -9.03 20.24 3.61
N ALA A 163 -7.90 20.84 3.99
CA ALA A 163 -6.63 20.14 4.10
C ALA A 163 -6.75 18.93 5.03
N GLY A 164 -6.08 17.84 4.66
CA GLY A 164 -6.24 16.55 5.31
C GLY A 164 -5.65 15.42 4.48
N LYS A 165 -5.85 14.19 4.93
CA LYS A 165 -5.38 12.99 4.24
C LYS A 165 -6.55 12.17 3.72
N THR A 166 -6.36 11.57 2.56
CA THR A 166 -7.28 10.57 2.04
C THR A 166 -7.12 9.26 2.80
N LYS A 167 -8.05 8.32 2.58
CA LYS A 167 -7.79 6.91 2.88
C LYS A 167 -6.50 6.44 2.18
N ALA A 168 -5.80 5.48 2.78
CA ALA A 168 -4.57 4.91 2.27
C ALA A 168 -4.81 3.66 1.43
N VAL A 169 -4.08 3.49 0.33
CA VAL A 169 -3.88 2.16 -0.25
C VAL A 169 -2.87 1.40 0.63
N VAL A 170 -3.20 0.16 0.98
CA VAL A 170 -2.31 -0.71 1.75
C VAL A 170 -1.68 -1.71 0.80
N LEU A 171 -0.36 -1.69 0.65
CA LEU A 171 0.38 -2.50 -0.33
C LEU A 171 1.25 -3.54 0.35
N GLN A 172 1.38 -4.72 -0.26
CA GLN A 172 2.27 -5.78 0.20
C GLN A 172 2.80 -6.62 -0.96
N CYS A 173 4.07 -7.04 -0.91
CA CYS A 173 4.61 -8.06 -1.81
C CYS A 173 4.36 -9.46 -1.26
N LYS A 174 4.02 -10.39 -2.16
CA LYS A 174 3.97 -11.84 -1.92
C LYS A 174 4.97 -12.53 -2.86
N VAL A 175 5.91 -13.28 -2.30
CA VAL A 175 7.05 -13.85 -3.04
C VAL A 175 7.09 -15.37 -2.87
N ALA A 176 7.16 -16.11 -3.97
CA ALA A 176 7.28 -17.57 -4.01
C ALA A 176 8.74 -18.03 -4.08
N ASN A 177 8.96 -19.36 -3.99
CA ASN A 177 10.28 -19.97 -3.93
C ASN A 177 11.05 -20.00 -5.27
N ASP A 178 10.35 -19.76 -6.38
CA ASP A 178 10.90 -19.65 -7.74
C ASP A 178 11.01 -18.20 -8.24
N ALA A 179 10.83 -17.23 -7.33
CA ALA A 179 11.08 -15.82 -7.60
C ALA A 179 12.57 -15.53 -7.90
N VAL A 180 12.84 -14.39 -8.55
CA VAL A 180 14.21 -13.98 -8.86
C VAL A 180 14.78 -13.12 -7.74
N GLN A 181 15.95 -13.52 -7.24
CA GLN A 181 16.69 -12.74 -6.26
C GLN A 181 17.22 -11.43 -6.86
N GLY A 182 17.13 -10.35 -6.09
CA GLY A 182 17.73 -9.06 -6.43
C GLY A 182 16.72 -7.92 -6.37
N GLU A 183 17.25 -6.70 -6.46
CA GLU A 183 16.43 -5.51 -6.61
C GLU A 183 15.65 -5.57 -7.93
N GLN A 184 14.34 -5.37 -7.84
CA GLN A 184 13.47 -5.29 -9.00
C GLN A 184 13.48 -3.86 -9.57
N ALA A 185 13.12 -3.71 -10.84
CA ALA A 185 13.00 -2.39 -11.46
C ALA A 185 11.93 -1.53 -10.76
N ASP A 186 12.07 -0.21 -10.79
CA ASP A 186 11.05 0.68 -10.23
C ASP A 186 9.70 0.47 -10.94
N GLU A 187 8.63 0.37 -10.14
CA GLU A 187 7.24 0.26 -10.60
C GLU A 187 6.50 1.57 -10.35
N THR A 188 5.71 2.03 -11.31
CA THR A 188 4.96 3.30 -11.18
C THR A 188 3.50 3.04 -10.87
N LEU A 189 3.11 3.40 -9.65
CA LEU A 189 1.73 3.33 -9.19
C LEU A 189 1.14 4.74 -9.14
N SER A 190 -0.10 4.88 -9.59
CA SER A 190 -0.71 6.18 -9.86
C SER A 190 -1.98 6.40 -9.05
N PHE A 191 -2.16 7.64 -8.60
CA PHE A 191 -3.44 8.14 -8.10
C PHE A 191 -4.09 9.05 -9.14
N LYS A 192 -5.42 9.02 -9.21
CA LYS A 192 -6.22 10.07 -9.85
C LYS A 192 -7.39 10.45 -8.95
N TYR A 193 -7.83 11.68 -9.05
CA TYR A 193 -8.91 12.23 -8.23
C TYR A 193 -9.66 13.28 -9.05
N ASP A 194 -10.87 13.61 -8.62
CA ASP A 194 -11.62 14.72 -9.18
C ASP A 194 -11.39 15.95 -8.29
N GLU A 195 -11.04 17.08 -8.89
CA GLU A 195 -10.89 18.38 -8.22
C GLU A 195 -11.92 19.38 -8.77
N ILE A 196 -12.59 20.09 -7.86
CA ILE A 196 -13.57 21.14 -8.15
C ILE A 196 -13.14 22.44 -7.47
#